data_AF-A0A5B7ES68-F1
#
_entry.id   AF-A0A5B7ES68-F1
#
_cell.length_a   1.000
_cell.length_b   1.000
_cell.length_c   1.000
_cell.angle_alpha   90.00
_cell.angle_beta   90.00
_cell.angle_gamma   90.00
#
_symmetry.space_group_name_H-M   'P 1'
#
loop_
_entity.id
_entity.type
_entity.pdbx_description
1 polymer ?
#
loop_
_entity_poly.entity_id
_entity_poly.type
_entity_poly.pdbx_seq_one_letter_code
_entity_poly.pdbx_strand_id
1 'polypeptide(L)' 'MKLKRRWLKTMLDRCGIDNKRFTAGSVRPALASMAKALAVPIATIMAKAGWTQEATFARHYNKDILQDTDPFPEAVLGSV' A
#
# COMPACT_ATOMS: atom_id res chain seq x y z
N MET A 1 11.03 19.88 -8.11
CA MET A 1 9.98 18.83 -8.14
C MET A 1 9.21 18.75 -6.80
N LYS A 2 8.43 19.77 -6.41
CA LYS A 2 7.63 19.79 -5.15
C LYS A 2 6.13 19.51 -5.35
N LEU A 3 5.62 19.57 -6.58
CA LEU A 3 4.19 19.43 -6.87
C LEU A 3 3.63 18.02 -6.59
N LYS A 4 4.36 16.94 -6.93
CA LYS A 4 3.82 15.57 -6.86
C LYS A 4 3.37 15.15 -5.47
N ARG A 5 4.17 15.46 -4.43
CA ARG A 5 3.83 15.09 -3.04
C ARG A 5 2.65 15.90 -2.48
N ARG A 6 2.60 17.20 -2.79
CA ARG A 6 1.52 18.08 -2.30
C ARG A 6 0.19 17.74 -2.96
N TRP A 7 0.19 17.49 -4.27
CA TRP A 7 -1.00 17.02 -4.98
C TRP A 7 -1.51 15.68 -4.42
N LEU A 8 -0.61 14.73 -4.17
CA LEU A 8 -1.02 13.41 -3.68
C LEU A 8 -1.59 13.48 -2.25
N LYS A 9 -1.03 14.34 -1.38
CA LYS A 9 -1.63 14.62 -0.06
C LYS A 9 -3.03 15.21 -0.20
N THR A 10 -3.22 16.20 -1.07
CA THR A 10 -4.55 16.76 -1.34
C THR A 10 -5.54 15.70 -1.85
N MET A 11 -5.10 14.74 -2.65
CA MET A 11 -5.97 13.64 -3.08
C MET A 11 -6.31 12.68 -1.94
N LEU A 12 -5.34 12.34 -1.09
CA LEU A 12 -5.59 11.54 0.11
C LEU A 12 -6.61 12.23 1.04
N ASP A 13 -6.48 13.55 1.25
CA ASP A 13 -7.43 14.33 2.04
C ASP A 13 -8.84 14.29 1.42
N ARG A 14 -8.93 14.44 0.09
CA ARG A 14 -10.20 14.37 -0.64
C ARG A 14 -10.87 13.01 -0.57
N CYS A 15 -10.09 11.93 -0.46
CA CYS A 15 -10.60 10.58 -0.27
C CYS A 15 -10.94 10.25 1.19
N GLY A 16 -10.79 11.20 2.12
CA GLY A 16 -11.01 10.97 3.55
C GLY A 16 -9.93 10.10 4.20
N ILE A 17 -8.79 9.93 3.55
CA ILE A 17 -7.67 9.14 4.09
C ILE A 17 -6.82 10.05 4.98
N ASP A 18 -6.57 9.62 6.22
CA ASP A 18 -5.77 10.39 7.16
C ASP A 18 -4.33 10.58 6.66
N ASN A 19 -4.00 11.82 6.29
CA ASN A 19 -2.67 12.20 5.81
C ASN A 19 -1.59 12.25 6.90
N LYS A 20 -1.95 12.14 8.19
CA LYS A 20 -0.98 12.00 9.28
C LYS A 20 -0.43 10.58 9.33
N ARG A 21 -1.30 9.58 9.17
CA ARG A 21 -0.93 8.16 9.11
C ARG A 21 -0.41 7.74 7.75
N PHE A 22 -1.06 8.15 6.67
CA PHE A 22 -0.70 7.76 5.31
C PHE A 22 -0.10 8.95 4.55
N THR A 23 1.13 8.78 4.07
CA THR A 23 1.81 9.84 3.32
C THR A 23 1.81 9.57 1.83
N ALA A 24 2.14 10.58 1.03
CA ALA A 24 2.40 10.43 -0.40
C ALA A 24 3.38 9.28 -0.75
N GLY A 25 4.30 8.92 0.15
CA GLY A 25 5.23 7.81 -0.05
C GLY A 25 4.60 6.42 0.16
N SER A 26 3.50 6.33 0.91
CA SER A 26 2.83 5.07 1.24
C SER A 26 1.95 4.52 0.12
N VAL A 27 1.51 5.39 -0.80
CA VAL A 27 0.63 5.04 -1.92
C VAL A 27 1.28 4.05 -2.89
N ARG A 28 2.56 4.24 -3.22
CA ARG A 28 3.27 3.37 -4.17
C ARG A 28 3.44 1.94 -3.64
N PRO A 29 3.98 1.71 -2.43
CA PRO A 29 4.01 0.39 -1.82
C PRO A 29 2.61 -0.24 -1.71
N ALA A 30 1.60 0.52 -1.27
CA ALA A 30 0.24 0.01 -1.14
C ALA A 30 -0.33 -0.47 -2.48
N LEU A 31 -0.22 0.34 -3.54
CA LEU A 31 -0.69 0.00 -4.87
C LEU A 31 0.01 -1.25 -5.42
N ALA A 32 1.34 -1.33 -5.29
CA ALA A 32 2.11 -2.43 -5.85
C ALA A 32 1.86 -3.75 -5.09
N SER A 33 1.67 -3.68 -3.77
CA SER A 33 1.27 -4.82 -2.94
C SER A 33 -0.12 -5.32 -3.33
N MET A 34 -1.08 -4.41 -3.50
CA MET A 34 -2.45 -4.75 -3.91
C MET A 34 -2.48 -5.37 -5.31
N ALA A 35 -1.71 -4.84 -6.27
CA ALA A 35 -1.61 -5.43 -7.60
C ALA A 35 -1.10 -6.89 -7.55
N LYS A 36 -0.11 -7.17 -6.69
CA LYS A 36 0.35 -8.55 -6.48
C LYS A 36 -0.70 -9.42 -5.80
N ALA A 37 -1.43 -8.91 -4.80
CA ALA A 37 -2.51 -9.63 -4.14
C ALA A 37 -3.66 -9.97 -5.12
N LEU A 38 -3.89 -9.12 -6.11
CA LEU A 38 -4.82 -9.36 -7.22
C LEU A 38 -4.23 -10.24 -8.34
N ALA A 39 -3.12 -10.94 -8.09
CA ALA A 39 -2.44 -11.84 -9.01
C ALA A 39 -1.99 -11.19 -10.35
N VAL A 40 -1.76 -9.86 -10.37
CA VAL A 40 -1.17 -9.21 -11.55
C VAL A 40 0.27 -9.70 -11.73
N PRO A 41 0.68 -10.10 -12.95
CA PRO A 41 2.03 -10.57 -13.21
C PRO A 41 3.09 -9.55 -12.77
N ILE A 42 4.12 -10.02 -12.09
CA ILE A 42 5.17 -9.17 -11.52
C ILE A 42 5.90 -8.36 -12.59
N ALA A 43 6.10 -8.92 -13.78
CA ALA A 43 6.66 -8.22 -14.93
C ALA A 43 5.82 -6.99 -15.33
N THR A 44 4.49 -7.11 -15.29
CA THR A 44 3.58 -6.00 -15.58
C THR A 44 3.63 -4.93 -14.50
N ILE A 45 3.66 -5.34 -13.23
CA ILE A 45 3.82 -4.41 -12.09
C ILE A 45 5.13 -3.65 -12.21
N MET A 46 6.24 -4.35 -12.45
CA MET A 46 7.57 -3.75 -12.59
C MET A 46 7.64 -2.78 -13.79
N ALA A 47 7.11 -3.18 -14.94
CA ALA A 47 7.06 -2.33 -16.13
C ALA A 47 6.27 -1.03 -15.88
N LYS A 48 5.11 -1.11 -15.21
CA LYS A 48 4.31 0.06 -14.85
C LYS A 48 4.95 0.91 -13.76
N ALA A 49 5.63 0.29 -12.80
CA ALA A 49 6.26 0.98 -11.69
C ALA A 49 7.62 1.61 -12.04
N GLY A 50 8.20 1.25 -13.20
CA GLY A 50 9.51 1.68 -13.67
C GLY A 50 10.67 0.98 -12.94
N TRP A 51 10.47 -0.27 -12.50
CA TRP A 51 11.51 -1.05 -11.83
C TRP A 51 12.15 -2.06 -12.77
N THR A 52 13.47 -2.18 -12.68
CA THR A 52 14.26 -3.15 -13.45
C THR A 52 14.63 -4.38 -12.63
N GLN A 53 14.56 -4.30 -11.30
CA GLN A 53 14.95 -5.38 -10.39
C GLN A 53 13.78 -5.81 -9.52
N GLU A 54 13.41 -7.08 -9.63
CA GLU A 54 12.36 -7.69 -8.81
C GLU A 54 12.71 -7.66 -7.32
N ALA A 55 13.97 -7.87 -6.96
CA ALA A 55 14.44 -7.79 -5.58
C ALA A 55 14.13 -6.43 -4.92
N THR A 56 14.17 -5.34 -5.70
CA THR A 56 13.80 -4.00 -5.21
C THR A 56 12.31 -3.94 -4.87
N PHE A 57 11.46 -4.50 -5.73
CA PHE A 57 10.04 -4.62 -5.46
C PHE A 57 9.77 -5.49 -4.22
N ALA A 58 10.33 -6.70 -4.19
CA ALA A 58 10.11 -7.65 -3.10
C ALA A 58 10.52 -7.07 -1.74
N ARG A 59 11.65 -6.37 -1.65
CA ARG A 59 12.16 -5.83 -0.38
C ARG A 59 11.42 -4.59 0.10
N HIS A 60 11.15 -3.65 -0.82
CA HIS A 60 10.72 -2.30 -0.42
C HIS A 60 9.23 -2.03 -0.64
N TYR A 61 8.60 -2.74 -1.57
CA TYR A 61 7.29 -2.37 -2.08
C TYR A 61 6.24 -3.48 -1.97
N ASN A 62 6.65 -4.75 -1.89
CA ASN A 62 5.76 -5.86 -1.55
C ASN A 62 5.57 -5.93 -0.04
N LYS A 63 4.53 -5.26 0.46
CA LYS A 63 4.15 -5.25 1.86
C LYS A 63 2.97 -6.19 2.06
N ASP A 64 2.97 -6.89 3.19
CA ASP A 64 1.84 -7.73 3.56
C ASP A 64 0.60 -6.86 3.78
N ILE A 65 -0.53 -7.31 3.22
CA ILE A 65 -1.81 -6.65 3.37
C ILE A 65 -2.50 -7.34 4.54
N LEU A 66 -2.52 -6.66 5.68
CA LEU A 66 -3.28 -7.11 6.84
C LEU A 66 -4.77 -7.06 6.48
N GLN A 67 -5.47 -8.17 6.63
CA GLN A 67 -6.92 -8.17 6.67
C GLN A 67 -7.33 -7.86 8.11
N ASP A 68 -8.17 -6.85 8.30
CA ASP A 68 -8.59 -6.35 9.63
C ASP A 68 -9.42 -7.37 10.43
N THR A 69 -9.69 -8.53 9.83
CA THR A 69 -10.29 -9.68 10.50
C THR A 69 -9.18 -10.57 11.04
N ASP A 70 -8.43 -10.06 12.03
CA ASP A 70 -7.81 -10.97 12.98
C ASP A 70 -8.95 -11.41 13.92
N PRO A 71 -9.44 -12.66 13.87
CA PRO A 71 -10.50 -13.11 14.77
C PRO A 71 -9.99 -13.23 16.22
N PHE A 72 -8.68 -13.12 16.43
CA PHE A 72 -8.03 -13.36 17.71
C PHE A 72 -8.36 -12.29 18.77
N PRO A 73 -8.22 -10.97 18.52
CA PRO A 73 -8.59 -9.95 19.51
C PRO A 73 -10.09 -9.97 19.83
N GLU A 74 -10.95 -10.23 18.85
CA GLU A 74 -12.40 -10.31 19.05
C GLU A 74 -12.81 -11.56 19.84
N ALA A 75 -12.16 -12.71 19.60
CA ALA A 75 -12.36 -13.92 20.40
C ALA A 75 -11.86 -13.77 21.85
N VAL A 76 -10.85 -12.94 22.08
CA VAL A 76 -10.29 -12.68 23.43
C VAL A 76 -11.12 -11.64 24.21
N LEU A 77 -11.69 -10.65 23.53
CA LEU A 77 -12.45 -9.56 24.17
C LEU A 77 -13.97 -9.80 24.21
N GLY A 78 -14.51 -10.64 23.32
CA GLY A 78 -15.94 -11.00 23.30
C GLY A 78 -16.35 -12.03 24.34
N SER A 79 -15.42 -12.54 25.15
CA SER A 79 -15.64 -13.52 26.21
C SER A 79 -15.76 -12.93 27.62
N VAL A 80 -15.95 -11.61 27.76
CA VAL A 80 -16.14 -10.92 29.05
C VAL A 80 -17.52 -10.26 29.11
#